data_AF-I7J879-F1
#
_entry.id   AF-I7J879-F1
#
_cell.length_a   1.000
_cell.length_b   1.000
_cell.length_c   1.000
_cell.angle_alpha   90.00
_cell.angle_beta   90.00
_cell.angle_gamma   90.00
#
_symmetry.space_group_name_H-M   'P 1'
#
loop_
_entity.id
_entity.type
_entity.pdbx_description
1 polymer ?
#
loop_
_entity_poly.entity_id
_entity_poly.type
_entity_poly.pdbx_seq_one_letter_code
_entity_poly.pdbx_strand_id
1 'polypeptide(L)'
;MMPGPSRKLIVLCEGQHDCLFIKNLLNDYPLKHATKEDIRDAPRDGELWIIKTFYRDSRLRYLIKDEDGKRRCIDTFCELYDMETDWNMFVVLDSDEGRTLRLFRRTALDTLRKDILLQHDECLHTTKDPMKHKVFFIPESLEKEVRSATRKNLDIGDRAKQQQDIRQFIDGGTDWVERLRSLLTNS
;
A
#
# COMPACT_ATOMS: atom_id res chain seq x y z
N MET A 1 -25.63 9.65 13.87
CA MET A 1 -25.00 9.85 12.55
C MET A 1 -24.79 8.48 11.94
N MET A 2 -25.40 8.19 10.78
CA MET A 2 -25.04 7.00 10.01
C MET A 2 -23.58 7.18 9.57
N PRO A 3 -22.69 6.19 9.74
CA PRO A 3 -21.40 6.23 9.09
C PRO A 3 -21.65 6.30 7.58
N GLY A 4 -21.05 7.29 6.91
CA GLY A 4 -21.15 7.42 5.46
C GLY A 4 -20.62 6.15 4.77
N PRO A 5 -20.91 5.96 3.47
CA PRO A 5 -20.34 4.84 2.73
C PRO A 5 -18.81 4.88 2.85
N SER A 6 -18.22 3.77 3.27
CA SER A 6 -16.77 3.63 3.43
C SER A 6 -16.07 3.93 2.11
N ARG A 7 -15.08 4.81 2.14
CA ARG A 7 -14.40 5.29 0.94
C ARG A 7 -13.62 4.14 0.28
N LYS A 8 -13.64 4.08 -1.05
CA LYS A 8 -12.76 3.18 -1.81
C LYS A 8 -11.31 3.56 -1.60
N LEU A 9 -10.42 2.57 -1.48
CA LEU A 9 -9.01 2.79 -1.19
C LEU A 9 -8.12 2.09 -2.23
N ILE A 10 -7.16 2.84 -2.77
CA ILE A 10 -6.08 2.32 -3.60
C ILE A 10 -4.88 2.08 -2.67
N VAL A 11 -4.39 0.85 -2.61
CA VAL A 11 -3.18 0.49 -1.87
C VAL A 11 -2.05 0.26 -2.85
N LEU A 12 -1.01 1.07 -2.77
CA LEU A 12 0.21 0.94 -3.57
C LEU A 12 1.25 0.19 -2.73
N CYS A 13 1.76 -0.91 -3.27
CA CYS A 13 2.71 -1.79 -2.60
C CYS A 13 4.02 -1.85 -3.41
N GLU A 14 5.15 -1.95 -2.70
CA GLU A 14 6.47 -2.06 -3.33
C GLU A 14 6.60 -3.32 -4.19
N GLY A 15 6.18 -4.48 -3.70
CA GLY A 15 6.26 -5.71 -4.49
C GLY A 15 5.23 -6.78 -4.12
N GLN A 16 5.48 -7.98 -4.67
CA GLN A 16 4.57 -9.11 -4.55
C GLN A 16 4.33 -9.55 -3.09
N HIS A 17 5.35 -9.54 -2.23
CA HIS A 17 5.21 -9.95 -0.84
C HIS A 17 4.33 -8.97 -0.05
N ASP A 18 4.52 -7.67 -0.25
CA ASP A 18 3.68 -6.62 0.36
C ASP A 18 2.23 -6.75 -0.10
N CYS A 19 2.02 -6.93 -1.41
CA CYS A 19 0.71 -7.18 -1.97
C CYS A 19 0.05 -8.40 -1.32
N LEU A 20 0.78 -9.49 -1.15
CA LEU A 20 0.27 -10.71 -0.53
C LEU A 20 -0.06 -10.49 0.96
N PHE A 21 0.78 -9.76 1.68
CA PHE A 21 0.55 -9.38 3.07
C PHE A 21 -0.70 -8.53 3.23
N ILE A 22 -0.86 -7.45 2.45
CA ILE A 22 -2.06 -6.61 2.48
C ILE A 22 -3.32 -7.40 2.10
N LYS A 23 -3.24 -8.29 1.11
CA LYS A 23 -4.37 -9.16 0.73
C LYS A 23 -4.81 -10.07 1.88
N ASN A 24 -3.86 -10.62 2.65
CA ASN A 24 -4.21 -11.44 3.81
C ASN A 24 -4.74 -10.57 4.97
N LEU A 25 -4.21 -9.36 5.13
CA LEU A 25 -4.68 -8.41 6.15
C LEU A 25 -6.12 -7.94 5.90
N LEU A 26 -6.55 -7.93 4.64
CA LEU A 26 -7.88 -7.51 4.17
C LEU A 26 -8.71 -8.66 3.61
N ASN A 27 -8.43 -9.91 4.00
CA ASN A 27 -9.05 -11.13 3.44
C ASN A 27 -10.59 -11.13 3.47
N ASP A 28 -11.20 -10.47 4.47
CA ASP A 28 -12.65 -10.41 4.66
C ASP A 28 -13.32 -9.27 3.86
N TYR A 29 -12.56 -8.50 3.08
CA TYR A 29 -13.07 -7.37 2.32
C TYR A 29 -13.02 -7.61 0.82
N PRO A 30 -14.02 -7.09 0.07
CA PRO A 30 -14.01 -7.20 -1.37
C PRO A 30 -12.87 -6.35 -1.96
N LEU A 31 -11.94 -7.01 -2.63
CA LEU A 31 -10.74 -6.40 -3.16
C LEU A 31 -10.41 -6.88 -4.57
N LYS A 32 -9.66 -6.06 -5.29
CA LYS A 32 -8.98 -6.43 -6.54
C LYS A 32 -7.48 -6.28 -6.33
N HIS A 33 -6.73 -7.27 -6.82
CA HIS A 33 -5.28 -7.19 -6.95
C HIS A 33 -4.95 -6.94 -8.42
N ALA A 34 -4.16 -5.91 -8.72
CA ALA A 34 -3.64 -5.65 -10.05
C ALA A 34 -2.13 -5.90 -10.04
N THR A 35 -1.67 -6.85 -10.84
CA THR A 35 -0.24 -7.10 -11.00
C THR A 35 0.38 -6.05 -11.92
N LYS A 36 1.71 -5.99 -11.96
CA LYS A 36 2.43 -5.16 -12.93
C LYS A 36 2.10 -5.50 -14.38
N GLU A 37 1.86 -6.77 -14.69
CA GLU A 37 1.41 -7.19 -16.02
C GLU A 37 0.01 -6.66 -16.32
N ASP A 38 -0.93 -6.73 -15.36
CA ASP A 38 -2.27 -6.16 -15.52
C ASP A 38 -2.22 -4.65 -15.80
N ILE A 39 -1.32 -3.92 -15.13
CA ILE A 39 -1.13 -2.47 -15.31
C ILE A 39 -0.50 -2.18 -16.68
N ARG A 40 0.54 -2.93 -17.06
CA ARG A 40 1.23 -2.76 -18.35
C ARG A 40 0.32 -3.07 -19.54
N ASP A 41 -0.49 -4.13 -19.41
CA ASP A 41 -1.31 -4.64 -20.50
C ASP A 41 -2.69 -3.94 -20.56
N ALA A 42 -2.96 -3.00 -19.64
CA ALA A 42 -4.16 -2.19 -19.64
C ALA A 42 -4.22 -1.19 -20.82
N PRO A 43 -5.42 -0.93 -21.39
CA PRO A 43 -5.57 0.06 -22.46
C PRO A 43 -5.28 1.49 -21.99
N ARG A 44 -4.42 2.23 -22.72
CA ARG A 44 -4.11 3.68 -22.59
C ARG A 44 -3.91 4.18 -21.14
N ASP A 45 -2.71 4.65 -20.80
CA ASP A 45 -2.34 5.11 -19.46
C ASP A 45 -2.79 4.10 -18.38
N GLY A 46 -2.15 2.93 -18.39
CA GLY A 46 -2.61 1.73 -17.67
C GLY A 46 -2.97 1.96 -16.20
N GLU A 47 -2.21 2.83 -15.51
CA GLU A 47 -2.49 3.28 -14.15
C GLU A 47 -3.90 3.86 -14.00
N LEU A 48 -4.21 4.86 -14.82
CA LEU A 48 -5.46 5.58 -14.80
C LEU A 48 -6.63 4.68 -15.19
N TRP A 49 -6.41 3.79 -16.16
CA TRP A 49 -7.42 2.84 -16.61
C TRP A 49 -7.80 1.84 -15.51
N ILE A 50 -6.80 1.26 -14.83
CA ILE A 50 -7.02 0.32 -13.73
C ILE A 50 -7.79 0.98 -12.59
N ILE A 51 -7.37 2.20 -12.20
CA ILE A 51 -8.01 2.97 -11.13
C ILE A 51 -9.45 3.33 -11.50
N LYS A 52 -9.70 3.89 -12.69
CA LYS A 52 -11.05 4.25 -13.14
C LYS A 52 -11.98 3.03 -13.20
N THR A 53 -11.47 1.89 -13.66
CA THR A 53 -12.24 0.63 -13.69
C THR A 53 -12.60 0.17 -12.29
N PHE A 54 -11.65 0.22 -11.35
CA PHE A 54 -11.91 -0.06 -9.94
C PHE A 54 -12.96 0.87 -9.33
N TYR A 55 -12.86 2.19 -9.56
CA TYR A 55 -13.82 3.15 -9.02
C TYR A 55 -15.24 2.93 -9.56
N ARG A 56 -15.40 2.38 -10.76
CA ARG A 56 -16.71 2.02 -11.33
C ARG A 56 -17.34 0.75 -10.74
N ASP A 57 -16.54 -0.21 -10.26
CA ASP A 57 -17.08 -1.46 -9.68
C ASP A 57 -17.50 -1.26 -8.22
N SER A 58 -18.78 -0.99 -7.96
CA SER A 58 -19.32 -0.72 -6.62
C SER A 58 -19.18 -1.86 -5.62
N ARG A 59 -18.87 -3.08 -6.09
CA ARG A 59 -18.68 -4.25 -5.22
C ARG A 59 -17.32 -4.26 -4.54
N LEU A 60 -16.34 -3.57 -5.11
CA LEU A 60 -14.97 -3.52 -4.60
C LEU A 60 -14.80 -2.37 -3.61
N ARG A 61 -14.08 -2.63 -2.52
CA ARG A 61 -13.64 -1.60 -1.56
C ARG A 61 -12.16 -1.24 -1.74
N TYR A 62 -11.34 -2.23 -2.07
CA TYR A 62 -9.88 -2.06 -2.17
C TYR A 62 -9.35 -2.42 -3.56
N LEU A 63 -8.38 -1.64 -4.02
CA LEU A 63 -7.51 -1.97 -5.15
C LEU A 63 -6.07 -2.04 -4.63
N ILE A 64 -5.47 -3.23 -4.66
CA ILE A 64 -4.08 -3.45 -4.27
C ILE A 64 -3.25 -3.54 -5.54
N LYS A 65 -2.21 -2.71 -5.66
CA LYS A 65 -1.35 -2.61 -6.84
C LYS A 65 0.08 -2.98 -6.50
N ASP A 66 0.64 -3.87 -7.32
CA ASP A 66 2.07 -4.18 -7.33
C ASP A 66 2.78 -3.19 -8.27
N GLU A 67 3.56 -2.28 -7.69
CA GLU A 67 4.23 -1.21 -8.44
C GLU A 67 5.62 -1.63 -8.96
N ASP A 68 6.08 -2.86 -8.72
CA ASP A 68 7.39 -3.36 -9.16
C ASP A 68 8.57 -2.48 -8.68
N GLY A 69 8.53 -2.09 -7.40
CA GLY A 69 9.62 -1.45 -6.68
C GLY A 69 9.25 -0.10 -6.05
N LYS A 70 9.96 0.25 -4.97
CA LYS A 70 9.71 1.48 -4.19
C LYS A 70 9.69 2.75 -5.02
N ARG A 71 10.60 2.90 -5.99
CA ARG A 71 10.68 4.11 -6.81
C ARG A 71 9.42 4.31 -7.62
N ARG A 72 8.96 3.25 -8.31
CA ARG A 72 7.74 3.31 -9.11
C ARG A 72 6.52 3.56 -8.23
N CYS A 73 6.45 2.94 -7.05
CA CYS A 73 5.38 3.19 -6.08
C CYS A 73 5.28 4.67 -5.68
N ILE A 74 6.43 5.31 -5.40
CA ILE A 74 6.51 6.74 -5.07
C ILE A 74 6.17 7.62 -6.27
N ASP A 75 6.68 7.30 -7.45
CA ASP A 75 6.41 8.03 -8.70
C ASP A 75 4.90 8.00 -9.01
N THR A 76 4.29 6.82 -8.99
CA THR A 76 2.84 6.63 -9.16
C THR A 76 2.07 7.44 -8.12
N PHE A 77 2.45 7.39 -6.85
CA PHE A 77 1.78 8.21 -5.83
C PHE A 77 1.83 9.70 -6.17
N CYS A 78 2.99 10.23 -6.59
CA CYS A 78 3.13 11.64 -6.95
C CYS A 78 2.33 12.00 -8.20
N GLU A 79 2.39 11.17 -9.25
CA GLU A 79 1.61 11.34 -10.48
C GLU A 79 0.11 11.46 -10.17
N LEU A 80 -0.40 10.60 -9.29
CA LEU A 80 -1.81 10.54 -8.92
C LEU A 80 -2.21 11.62 -7.89
N TYR A 81 -1.27 12.12 -7.07
CA TYR A 81 -1.54 13.07 -5.98
C TYR A 81 -2.09 14.42 -6.49
N ASP A 82 -1.54 14.95 -7.58
CA ASP A 82 -1.96 16.24 -8.15
C ASP A 82 -3.09 16.13 -9.18
N MET A 83 -3.54 14.91 -9.50
CA MET A 83 -4.73 14.75 -10.33
C MET A 83 -5.96 15.26 -9.56
N GLU A 84 -6.78 16.11 -10.17
CA GLU A 84 -8.08 16.58 -9.63
C GLU A 84 -9.08 15.41 -9.53
N THR A 85 -8.81 14.48 -8.62
CA THR A 85 -9.54 13.26 -8.40
C THR A 85 -9.69 13.02 -6.90
N ASP A 86 -10.84 12.48 -6.50
CA ASP A 86 -11.16 12.11 -5.11
C ASP A 86 -10.56 10.73 -4.76
N TRP A 87 -9.37 10.42 -5.26
CA TRP A 87 -8.72 9.16 -4.95
C TRP A 87 -8.23 9.16 -3.52
N ASN A 88 -8.49 8.05 -2.82
CA ASN A 88 -7.94 7.79 -1.51
C ASN A 88 -6.81 6.78 -1.70
N MET A 89 -5.60 7.17 -1.33
CA MET A 89 -4.40 6.37 -1.58
C MET A 89 -3.70 6.01 -0.28
N PHE A 90 -3.28 4.76 -0.18
CA PHE A 90 -2.50 4.24 0.91
C PHE A 90 -1.24 3.60 0.34
N VAL A 91 -0.09 4.16 0.65
CA VAL A 91 1.21 3.63 0.20
C VAL A 91 1.80 2.79 1.31
N VAL A 92 2.24 1.58 1.01
CA VAL A 92 2.95 0.69 1.95
C VAL A 92 4.33 0.41 1.39
N LEU A 93 5.36 0.77 2.14
CA LEU A 93 6.76 0.65 1.75
C LEU A 93 7.59 0.13 2.90
N ASP A 94 8.69 -0.55 2.60
CA ASP A 94 9.71 -0.85 3.60
C ASP A 94 10.47 0.43 3.97
N SER A 95 10.79 0.60 5.26
CA SER A 95 11.53 1.76 5.77
C SER A 95 12.98 1.77 5.26
N ASP A 96 13.60 0.59 5.16
CA ASP A 96 15.02 0.40 4.82
C ASP A 96 15.93 1.34 5.64
N GLU A 97 15.81 1.29 6.97
CA GLU A 97 16.58 2.18 7.88
C GLU A 97 16.32 3.67 7.57
N GLY A 98 15.06 4.00 7.24
CA GLY A 98 14.60 5.34 6.87
C GLY A 98 15.09 5.85 5.51
N ARG A 99 15.76 5.03 4.70
CA ARG A 99 16.20 5.43 3.35
C ARG A 99 15.00 5.69 2.44
N THR A 100 13.94 4.91 2.57
CA THR A 100 12.76 5.03 1.72
C THR A 100 11.99 6.33 1.99
N LEU A 101 11.87 6.76 3.26
CA LEU A 101 11.29 8.07 3.59
C LEU A 101 12.08 9.23 2.96
N ARG A 102 13.41 9.17 3.01
CA ARG A 102 14.26 10.19 2.36
C ARG A 102 14.07 10.22 0.85
N LEU A 103 14.00 9.03 0.22
CA LEU A 103 13.70 8.90 -1.20
C LEU A 103 12.32 9.50 -1.53
N PHE A 104 11.29 9.17 -0.75
CA PHE A 104 9.94 9.66 -0.95
C PHE A 104 9.89 11.19 -0.92
N ARG A 105 10.40 11.80 0.15
CA ARG A 105 10.40 13.26 0.30
C ARG A 105 11.13 13.95 -0.86
N ARG A 106 12.26 13.38 -1.30
CA ARG A 106 13.01 13.90 -2.44
C ARG A 106 12.19 13.83 -3.73
N THR A 107 11.64 12.66 -4.06
CA THR A 107 10.83 12.50 -5.28
C THR A 107 9.60 13.40 -5.26
N ALA A 108 8.89 13.49 -4.12
CA ALA A 108 7.74 14.38 -3.99
C ALA A 108 8.13 15.85 -4.18
N LEU A 109 9.27 16.29 -3.65
CA LEU A 109 9.79 17.64 -3.86
C LEU A 109 10.15 17.88 -5.33
N ASP A 110 10.82 16.92 -5.97
CA ASP A 110 11.27 17.02 -7.36
C ASP A 110 10.06 17.07 -8.32
N THR A 111 9.04 16.24 -8.08
CA THR A 111 7.86 16.09 -8.95
C THR A 111 6.80 17.15 -8.67
N LEU A 112 6.48 17.40 -7.39
CA LEU A 112 5.34 18.22 -6.97
C LEU A 112 5.75 19.61 -6.45
N ARG A 113 7.06 19.88 -6.33
CA ARG A 113 7.64 21.15 -5.85
C ARG A 113 7.16 21.58 -4.46
N LYS A 114 6.77 20.62 -3.62
CA LYS A 114 6.28 20.86 -2.26
C LYS A 114 6.54 19.66 -1.36
N ASP A 115 6.75 19.91 -0.07
CA ASP A 115 6.70 18.85 0.94
C ASP A 115 5.23 18.55 1.26
N ILE A 116 4.83 17.32 1.02
CA ILE A 116 3.46 16.85 1.21
C ILE A 116 3.30 15.93 2.41
N LEU A 117 4.40 15.43 3.00
CA LEU A 117 4.32 14.40 4.04
C LEU A 117 4.36 15.03 5.43
N LEU A 118 3.29 14.84 6.19
CA LEU A 118 3.19 15.16 7.60
C LEU A 118 3.42 13.89 8.40
N GLN A 119 4.48 13.85 9.19
CA GLN A 119 4.79 12.72 10.05
C GLN A 119 3.81 12.69 11.24
N HIS A 120 3.13 11.56 11.43
CA HIS A 120 2.32 11.31 12.62
C HIS A 120 3.09 10.56 13.69
N ASP A 121 3.87 9.57 13.26
CA ASP A 121 4.75 8.79 14.12
C ASP A 121 5.87 8.12 13.29
N GLU A 122 6.51 7.09 13.84
CA GLU A 122 7.62 6.39 13.18
C GLU A 122 7.21 5.69 11.88
N CYS A 123 6.01 5.14 11.81
CA CYS A 123 5.55 4.36 10.64
C CYS A 123 4.62 5.17 9.71
N LEU A 124 3.75 6.03 10.23
CA LEU A 124 2.68 6.69 9.49
C LEU A 124 3.01 8.14 9.15
N HIS A 125 2.83 8.45 7.87
CA HIS A 125 2.81 9.79 7.34
C HIS A 125 1.48 10.03 6.63
N THR A 126 0.94 11.24 6.74
CA THR A 126 -0.26 11.68 6.00
C THR A 126 0.11 12.84 5.09
N THR A 127 -0.89 13.33 4.35
CA THR A 127 -0.77 14.59 3.63
C THR A 127 -1.58 15.69 4.33
N LYS A 128 -1.55 16.92 3.79
CA LYS A 128 -2.31 18.05 4.36
C LYS A 128 -3.80 17.76 4.54
N ASP A 129 -4.37 16.89 3.71
CA ASP A 129 -5.64 16.24 4.00
C ASP A 129 -5.36 14.89 4.68
N PRO A 130 -5.57 14.79 6.01
CA PRO A 130 -5.25 13.59 6.79
C PRO A 130 -6.14 12.39 6.43
N MET A 131 -7.26 12.64 5.75
CA MET A 131 -8.24 11.62 5.37
C MET A 131 -8.09 11.17 3.91
N LYS A 132 -7.20 11.79 3.12
CA LYS A 132 -7.09 11.53 1.68
C LYS A 132 -5.93 10.61 1.31
N HIS A 133 -4.74 10.85 1.86
CA HIS A 133 -3.55 10.09 1.48
C HIS A 133 -2.71 9.75 2.69
N LYS A 134 -2.29 8.48 2.76
CA LYS A 134 -1.47 7.92 3.84
C LYS A 134 -0.27 7.18 3.23
N VAL A 135 0.87 7.27 3.89
CA VAL A 135 2.08 6.52 3.57
C VAL A 135 2.51 5.83 4.86
N PHE A 136 2.62 4.50 4.81
CA PHE A 136 3.02 3.67 5.93
C PHE A 136 4.35 3.00 5.60
N PHE A 137 5.33 3.19 6.48
CA PHE A 137 6.63 2.55 6.42
C PHE A 137 6.64 1.35 7.37
N ILE A 138 6.89 0.16 6.83
CA ILE A 138 7.16 -1.04 7.62
C ILE A 138 8.51 -0.81 8.35
N PRO A 139 8.62 -1.04 9.67
CA PRO A 139 9.77 -0.62 10.48
C PRO A 139 11.15 -1.00 9.91
N GLU A 140 11.28 -2.22 9.40
CA GLU A 140 12.45 -2.67 8.65
C GLU A 140 12.08 -2.99 7.20
N SER A 141 11.89 -4.28 6.89
CA SER A 141 11.27 -4.79 5.68
C SER A 141 10.30 -5.92 6.06
N LEU A 142 9.27 -6.16 5.26
CA LEU A 142 8.32 -7.24 5.54
C LEU A 142 9.01 -8.59 5.72
N GLU A 143 10.00 -8.93 4.88
CA GLU A 143 10.72 -10.21 4.99
C GLU A 143 11.50 -10.33 6.29
N LYS A 144 12.13 -9.23 6.76
CA LYS A 144 12.87 -9.24 8.02
C LYS A 144 11.93 -9.37 9.21
N GLU A 145 10.79 -8.66 9.19
CA GLU A 145 9.77 -8.73 10.23
C GLU A 145 9.19 -10.16 10.34
N VAL A 146 8.81 -10.76 9.20
CA VAL A 146 8.31 -12.15 9.14
C VAL A 146 9.37 -13.12 9.64
N ARG A 147 10.62 -12.97 9.21
CA ARG A 147 11.72 -13.84 9.64
C ARG A 147 12.00 -13.71 11.14
N SER A 148 11.99 -12.51 11.68
CA SER A 148 12.21 -12.25 13.11
C SER A 148 11.12 -12.91 13.96
N ALA A 149 9.86 -12.75 13.57
CA ALA A 149 8.71 -13.27 14.33
C ALA A 149 8.50 -14.78 14.17
N THR A 150 8.70 -15.33 12.97
CA THR A 150 8.32 -16.72 12.65
C THR A 150 9.51 -17.67 12.47
N ARG A 151 10.73 -17.13 12.34
CA ARG A 151 11.96 -17.86 11.95
C ARG A 151 11.88 -18.49 10.54
N LYS A 152 10.96 -18.03 9.70
CA LYS A 152 10.77 -18.51 8.32
C LYS A 152 11.17 -17.44 7.31
N ASN A 153 11.57 -17.87 6.11
CA ASN A 153 11.88 -16.97 5.01
C ASN A 153 10.70 -16.91 4.04
N LEU A 154 10.43 -15.73 3.51
CA LEU A 154 9.55 -15.55 2.35
C LEU A 154 10.33 -15.83 1.07
N ASP A 155 10.67 -17.10 0.84
CA ASP A 155 11.39 -17.52 -0.36
C ASP A 155 10.49 -17.42 -1.60
N ILE A 156 11.04 -16.95 -2.72
CA ILE A 156 10.32 -16.87 -4.00
C ILE A 156 10.13 -18.28 -4.57
N GLY A 157 8.89 -18.65 -4.89
CA GLY A 157 8.59 -19.85 -5.69
C GLY A 157 7.46 -20.74 -5.18
N ASP A 158 7.23 -20.77 -3.85
CA ASP A 158 6.10 -21.52 -3.26
C ASP A 158 5.06 -20.55 -2.69
N ARG A 159 4.07 -20.23 -3.51
CA ARG A 159 2.99 -19.30 -3.15
C ARG A 159 2.13 -19.78 -1.97
N ALA A 160 1.95 -21.10 -1.82
CA ALA A 160 1.13 -21.65 -0.75
C ALA A 160 1.83 -21.49 0.60
N LYS A 161 3.13 -21.81 0.63
CA LYS A 161 3.97 -21.62 1.81
C LYS A 161 4.10 -20.13 2.17
N GLN A 162 4.32 -19.26 1.20
CA GLN A 162 4.35 -17.80 1.42
C GLN A 162 3.05 -17.30 2.07
N GLN A 163 1.89 -17.74 1.58
CA GLN A 163 0.59 -17.40 2.20
C GLN A 163 0.48 -17.90 3.64
N GLN A 164 0.88 -19.14 3.89
CA GLN A 164 0.83 -19.73 5.23
C GLN A 164 1.71 -18.95 6.21
N ASP A 165 2.92 -18.60 5.80
CA ASP A 165 3.90 -17.91 6.65
C ASP A 165 3.46 -16.46 6.94
N ILE A 166 2.92 -15.77 5.95
CA ILE A 166 2.32 -14.43 6.12
C ILE A 166 1.12 -14.47 7.07
N ARG A 167 0.22 -15.45 6.94
CA ARG A 167 -0.92 -15.59 7.86
C ARG A 167 -0.47 -15.83 9.28
N GLN A 168 0.47 -16.75 9.48
CA GLN A 168 1.03 -17.01 10.80
C GLN A 168 1.69 -15.75 11.39
N PHE A 169 2.39 -14.96 10.58
CA PHE A 169 2.95 -13.69 11.03
C PHE A 169 1.87 -12.69 11.47
N ILE A 170 0.81 -12.53 10.66
CA ILE A 170 -0.33 -11.65 10.98
C ILE A 170 -1.02 -12.11 12.28
N ASP A 171 -1.26 -13.42 12.42
CA ASP A 171 -1.89 -14.01 13.61
C ASP A 171 -1.02 -13.91 14.87
N GLY A 172 0.31 -13.76 14.69
CA GLY A 172 1.26 -13.51 15.76
C GLY A 172 1.09 -12.15 16.44
N GLY A 173 0.39 -11.20 15.80
CA GLY A 173 -0.11 -9.98 16.43
C GLY A 173 0.96 -8.95 16.80
N THR A 174 1.76 -8.48 15.84
CA THR A 174 2.65 -7.33 16.09
C THR A 174 1.87 -6.01 16.11
N ASP A 175 2.25 -5.09 17.00
CA ASP A 175 1.52 -3.81 17.21
C ASP A 175 1.33 -3.00 15.92
N TRP A 176 2.36 -2.97 15.07
CA TRP A 176 2.30 -2.22 13.81
C TRP A 176 1.36 -2.87 12.79
N VAL A 177 1.20 -4.20 12.81
CA VAL A 177 0.28 -4.93 11.92
C VAL A 177 -1.17 -4.62 12.29
N GLU A 178 -1.52 -4.67 13.58
CA GLU A 178 -2.87 -4.32 14.03
C GLU A 178 -3.19 -2.85 13.76
N ARG A 179 -2.19 -1.98 13.96
CA ARG A 179 -2.32 -0.57 13.58
C ARG A 179 -2.57 -0.39 12.09
N LEU A 180 -1.79 -1.05 11.24
CA LEU A 180 -1.96 -0.98 9.78
C LEU A 180 -3.35 -1.51 9.37
N ARG A 181 -3.81 -2.62 9.96
CA ARG A 181 -5.16 -3.15 9.75
C ARG A 181 -6.23 -2.11 10.10
N SER A 182 -6.12 -1.49 11.28
CA SER A 182 -7.04 -0.44 11.71
C SER A 182 -7.03 0.76 10.76
N LEU A 183 -5.86 1.20 10.30
CA LEU A 183 -5.73 2.29 9.35
C LEU A 183 -6.40 1.98 8.01
N LEU A 184 -6.22 0.77 7.47
CA LEU A 184 -6.80 0.37 6.18
C LEU A 184 -8.32 0.15 6.26
N THR A 185 -8.82 -0.34 7.39
CA THR A 185 -10.25 -0.67 7.57
C THR A 185 -11.10 0.53 8.01
N ASN A 186 -10.49 1.53 8.65
CA ASN A 186 -11.12 2.78 9.07
C ASN A 186 -10.85 3.97 8.14
N SER A 187 -10.20 3.75 6.99
CA SER A 187 -10.04 4.76 5.93
C SER A 187 -11.25 4.87 5.01
#